data_AF-A0A7X6A596-F1
#
_entry.id   AF-A0A7X6A596-F1
#
_cell.length_a   1.000
_cell.length_b   1.000
_cell.length_c   1.000
_cell.angle_alpha   90.00
_cell.angle_beta   90.00
_cell.angle_gamma   90.00
#
_symmetry.space_group_name_H-M   'P 1'
#
loop_
_entity.id
_entity.type
_entity.pdbx_description
1 polymer ?
#
loop_
_entity_poly.entity_id
_entity_poly.type
_entity_poly.pdbx_seq_one_letter_code
_entity_poly.pdbx_strand_id
1 'polypeptide(L)'
;MVVEVEVFTRQQPKKRFWLLGSRDDIATVGRNLTVALGVKFVERESGYLGGAHLRGHRSGLEVTVQANFEDDDGYLTEADFRDYTTLCYITQDLTAVPLPSLTEVGIDLLRVEEL
;
A
#
# COMPACT_ATOMS: atom_id res chain seq x y z
N MET A 1 -5.88 -26.41 43.94
CA MET A 1 -5.22 -26.53 42.63
C MET A 1 -5.63 -25.29 41.85
N VAL A 2 -4.76 -24.28 41.80
CA VAL A 2 -5.05 -22.99 41.16
C VAL A 2 -4.46 -23.07 39.76
N VAL A 3 -5.30 -22.92 38.73
CA VAL A 3 -4.87 -22.91 37.34
C VAL A 3 -4.53 -21.47 36.99
N GLU A 4 -3.23 -21.17 36.84
CA GLU A 4 -2.78 -19.92 36.24
C GLU A 4 -3.16 -19.93 34.76
N VAL A 5 -4.06 -19.02 34.39
CA VAL A 5 -4.37 -18.74 32.99
C VAL A 5 -3.35 -17.69 32.53
N GLU A 6 -2.31 -18.13 31.83
CA GLU A 6 -1.41 -17.21 31.13
C GLU A 6 -2.20 -16.50 30.03
N VAL A 7 -2.52 -15.23 30.28
CA VAL A 7 -3.09 -14.32 29.28
C VAL A 7 -1.96 -13.98 28.32
N PHE A 8 -1.82 -14.74 27.23
CA PHE A 8 -0.99 -14.37 26.09
C PHE A 8 -1.53 -13.08 25.48
N THR A 9 -1.01 -11.95 25.92
CA THR A 9 -1.19 -10.67 25.24
C THR A 9 -0.52 -10.81 23.88
N ARG A 10 -1.29 -11.08 22.83
CA ARG A 10 -0.79 -10.99 21.45
C ARG A 10 -0.37 -9.53 21.23
N GLN A 11 0.90 -9.22 21.42
CA GLN A 11 1.45 -7.96 20.93
C GLN A 11 1.21 -7.96 19.42
N GLN A 12 0.42 -7.00 18.93
CA GLN A 12 0.32 -6.80 17.50
C GLN A 12 1.73 -6.46 16.98
N PRO A 13 2.20 -7.11 15.91
CA PRO A 13 3.48 -6.75 15.33
C PRO A 13 3.40 -5.29 14.90
N LYS A 14 4.42 -4.50 15.27
CA LYS A 14 4.59 -3.13 14.78
C LYS A 14 4.63 -3.15 13.26
N LYS A 15 4.05 -2.12 12.63
CA LYS A 15 3.97 -2.05 11.18
C LYS A 15 4.71 -0.82 10.65
N ARG A 16 4.98 -0.82 9.36
CA ARG A 16 5.51 0.31 8.62
C ARG A 16 4.59 0.59 7.46
N PHE A 17 4.20 1.85 7.33
CA PHE A 17 3.46 2.39 6.23
C PHE A 17 4.42 3.03 5.22
N TRP A 18 4.15 2.81 3.94
CA TRP A 18 4.83 3.46 2.82
C TRP A 18 3.79 4.02 1.86
N LEU A 19 3.99 5.28 1.46
CA LEU A 19 3.30 5.87 0.32
C LEU A 19 4.29 5.99 -0.83
N LEU A 20 3.91 5.44 -1.97
CA LEU A 20 4.66 5.50 -3.21
C LEU A 20 3.82 6.17 -4.30
N GLY A 21 4.47 6.82 -5.24
CA GLY A 21 3.83 7.50 -6.36
C GLY A 21 4.36 7.02 -7.71
N SER A 22 3.50 6.96 -8.71
CA SER A 22 3.90 6.77 -10.10
C SER A 22 3.10 7.70 -11.03
N ARG A 23 3.69 7.99 -12.20
CA ARG A 23 3.04 8.72 -13.29
C ARG A 23 2.35 7.80 -14.29
N ASP A 24 2.54 6.51 -14.15
CA ASP A 24 1.87 5.49 -14.96
C ASP A 24 0.46 5.19 -14.45
N ASP A 25 -0.32 4.47 -15.25
CA ASP A 25 -1.66 4.01 -14.87
C ASP A 25 -1.64 2.87 -13.84
N ILE A 26 -2.78 2.65 -13.19
CA ILE A 26 -2.99 1.61 -12.15
C ILE A 26 -2.58 0.21 -12.64
N ALA A 27 -2.88 -0.15 -13.90
CA ALA A 27 -2.58 -1.48 -14.42
C ALA A 27 -1.08 -1.70 -14.63
N THR A 28 -0.38 -0.68 -15.14
CA THR A 28 1.08 -0.66 -15.31
C THR A 28 1.77 -0.73 -13.95
N VAL A 29 1.35 0.08 -12.99
CA VAL A 29 1.88 0.06 -11.61
C VAL A 29 1.62 -1.29 -10.95
N GLY A 30 0.41 -1.84 -11.08
CA GLY A 30 0.05 -3.16 -10.55
C GLY A 30 0.96 -4.27 -11.09
N ARG A 31 1.21 -4.28 -12.41
CA ARG A 31 2.13 -5.24 -13.05
C ARG A 31 3.55 -5.10 -12.51
N ASN A 32 4.07 -3.87 -12.41
CA ASN A 32 5.42 -3.62 -11.91
C ASN A 32 5.57 -4.07 -10.45
N LEU A 33 4.58 -3.79 -9.60
CA LEU A 33 4.54 -4.24 -8.21
C LEU A 33 4.38 -5.76 -8.08
N THR A 34 3.63 -6.42 -8.97
CA THR A 34 3.58 -7.89 -9.00
C THR A 34 4.95 -8.49 -9.28
N VAL A 35 5.70 -7.93 -10.23
CA VAL A 35 7.05 -8.42 -10.55
C VAL A 35 8.03 -8.14 -9.41
N ALA A 36 8.02 -6.91 -8.87
CA ALA A 36 9.00 -6.50 -7.86
C ALA A 36 8.71 -7.07 -6.47
N LEU A 37 7.44 -7.18 -6.07
CA LEU A 37 7.03 -7.60 -4.73
C LEU A 37 6.41 -8.99 -4.70
N GLY A 38 6.22 -9.67 -5.83
CA GLY A 38 5.57 -10.99 -5.85
C GLY A 38 4.15 -10.97 -5.27
N VAL A 39 3.45 -9.83 -5.34
CA VAL A 39 2.08 -9.66 -4.85
C VAL A 39 1.12 -9.92 -5.99
N LYS A 40 0.06 -10.71 -5.72
CA LYS A 40 -1.05 -10.88 -6.65
C LYS A 40 -2.12 -9.85 -6.33
N PHE A 41 -2.51 -9.07 -7.32
CA PHE A 41 -3.57 -8.07 -7.19
C PHE A 41 -4.93 -8.63 -7.61
N VAL A 42 -5.96 -8.16 -6.93
CA VAL A 42 -7.36 -8.31 -7.32
C VAL A 42 -7.90 -6.92 -7.58
N GLU A 43 -8.45 -6.73 -8.77
CA GLU A 43 -9.15 -5.49 -9.11
C GLU A 43 -10.46 -5.37 -8.34
N ARG A 44 -10.74 -4.16 -7.88
CA ARG A 44 -11.90 -3.79 -7.08
C ARG A 44 -12.40 -2.44 -7.55
N GLU A 45 -13.68 -2.20 -7.35
CA GLU A 45 -14.31 -0.91 -7.62
C GLU A 45 -14.86 -0.33 -6.32
N SER A 46 -14.57 0.94 -6.07
CA SER A 46 -15.03 1.67 -4.90
C SER A 46 -15.22 3.14 -5.25
N GLY A 47 -16.45 3.64 -5.15
CA GLY A 47 -16.72 5.07 -5.31
C GLY A 47 -15.95 5.95 -4.31
N TYR A 48 -15.63 5.41 -3.13
CA TYR A 48 -14.81 6.11 -2.13
C TYR A 48 -13.33 6.25 -2.53
N LEU A 49 -12.82 5.37 -3.39
CA LEU A 49 -11.43 5.40 -3.87
C LEU A 49 -11.34 5.86 -5.33
N GLY A 50 -12.34 6.59 -5.81
CA GLY A 50 -12.33 7.13 -7.18
C GLY A 50 -12.56 6.08 -8.26
N GLY A 51 -13.18 4.96 -7.92
CA GLY A 51 -13.50 3.88 -8.85
C GLY A 51 -12.55 2.69 -8.73
N ALA A 52 -11.86 2.37 -9.82
CA ALA A 52 -11.04 1.17 -9.92
C ALA A 52 -9.76 1.28 -9.07
N HIS A 53 -9.48 0.24 -8.30
CA HIS A 53 -8.24 0.09 -7.53
C HIS A 53 -7.81 -1.38 -7.49
N LEU A 54 -6.52 -1.60 -7.27
CA LEU A 54 -5.96 -2.93 -7.09
C LEU A 54 -5.65 -3.15 -5.62
N ARG A 55 -6.04 -4.31 -5.10
CA ARG A 55 -5.66 -4.74 -3.76
C ARG A 55 -4.90 -6.05 -3.81
N GLY A 56 -3.74 -6.07 -3.19
CA GLY A 56 -2.88 -7.25 -3.13
C GLY A 56 -2.39 -7.48 -1.71
N HIS A 57 -2.17 -8.73 -1.36
CA HIS A 57 -1.56 -9.08 -0.08
C HIS A 57 -0.67 -10.31 -0.20
N ARG A 58 0.36 -10.36 0.65
CA ARG A 58 1.15 -11.56 0.96
C ARG A 58 1.51 -11.53 2.45
N SER A 59 2.16 -12.57 2.97
CA SER A 59 2.50 -12.64 4.40
C SER A 59 3.23 -11.38 4.88
N GLY A 60 2.62 -10.65 5.82
CA GLY A 60 3.16 -9.41 6.39
C GLY A 60 3.23 -8.21 5.44
N LEU A 61 2.51 -8.22 4.32
CA LEU A 61 2.50 -7.13 3.34
C LEU A 61 1.11 -6.95 2.72
N GLU A 62 0.55 -5.76 2.87
CA GLU A 62 -0.68 -5.32 2.21
C GLU A 62 -0.37 -4.17 1.26
N VAL A 63 -0.94 -4.21 0.05
CA VAL A 63 -0.70 -3.23 -1.00
C VAL A 63 -2.02 -2.80 -1.61
N THR A 64 -2.25 -1.49 -1.70
CA THR A 64 -3.37 -0.90 -2.43
C THR A 64 -2.81 0.04 -3.49
N VAL A 65 -3.26 -0.09 -4.74
CA VAL A 65 -2.92 0.80 -5.85
C VAL A 65 -4.18 1.48 -6.33
N GLN A 66 -4.19 2.81 -6.40
CA GLN A 66 -5.34 3.59 -6.85
C GLN A 66 -4.89 4.84 -7.59
N ALA A 67 -5.79 5.47 -8.33
CA ALA A 67 -5.55 6.78 -8.90
C ALA A 67 -5.39 7.82 -7.79
N ASN A 68 -4.55 8.83 -8.01
CA ASN A 68 -4.64 10.10 -7.30
C ASN A 68 -5.81 10.89 -7.91
N PHE A 69 -7.03 10.48 -7.59
CA PHE A 69 -8.23 11.05 -8.18
C PHE A 69 -8.65 12.30 -7.41
N GLU A 70 -9.32 13.20 -8.11
CA GLU A 70 -10.05 14.33 -7.52
C GLU A 70 -11.43 13.87 -7.09
N ASP A 71 -11.80 14.13 -5.84
CA ASP A 71 -13.15 13.88 -5.35
C ASP A 71 -14.17 14.91 -5.88
N ASP A 72 -15.43 14.76 -5.50
CA ASP A 72 -16.53 15.62 -5.93
C ASP A 72 -16.35 17.10 -5.50
N ASP A 73 -15.49 17.35 -4.50
CA ASP A 73 -15.15 18.68 -4.00
C ASP A 73 -13.88 19.25 -4.67
N GLY A 74 -13.26 18.50 -5.60
CA GLY A 74 -12.07 18.88 -6.35
C GLY A 74 -10.76 18.68 -5.59
N TYR A 75 -10.77 17.89 -4.52
CA TYR A 75 -9.56 17.57 -3.75
C TYR A 75 -8.95 16.24 -4.21
N LEU A 76 -7.65 16.29 -4.50
CA LEU A 76 -6.87 15.09 -4.76
C LEU A 76 -6.75 14.23 -3.51
N THR A 77 -6.77 12.91 -3.68
CA THR A 77 -6.54 11.92 -2.61
C THR A 77 -5.29 12.27 -1.79
N GLU A 78 -4.17 12.58 -2.46
CA GLU A 78 -3.00 13.17 -1.80
C GLU A 78 -2.61 14.46 -2.54
N ALA A 79 -3.13 15.58 -2.06
CA ALA A 79 -2.96 16.91 -2.67
C ALA A 79 -1.51 17.43 -2.69
N ASP A 80 -0.64 16.87 -1.83
CA ASP A 80 0.80 17.19 -1.80
C ASP A 80 1.58 16.51 -2.94
N PHE A 81 0.97 15.52 -3.62
CA PHE A 81 1.61 14.65 -4.61
C PHE A 81 0.91 14.70 -5.98
N ARG A 82 0.53 15.91 -6.42
CA ARG A 82 -0.27 16.13 -7.66
C ARG A 82 0.40 15.64 -8.94
N ASP A 83 1.72 15.56 -8.96
CA ASP A 83 2.48 15.10 -10.13
C ASP A 83 2.39 13.58 -10.35
N TYR A 84 1.80 12.84 -9.40
CA TYR A 84 1.62 11.39 -9.48
C TYR A 84 0.17 11.06 -9.77
N THR A 85 -0.07 10.38 -10.88
CA THR A 85 -1.39 9.93 -11.33
C THR A 85 -1.87 8.70 -10.56
N THR A 86 -0.94 7.89 -10.06
CA THR A 86 -1.21 6.66 -9.32
C THR A 86 -0.46 6.64 -8.00
N LEU A 87 -1.17 6.25 -6.94
CA LEU A 87 -0.64 6.10 -5.59
C LEU A 87 -0.64 4.64 -5.20
N CYS A 88 0.39 4.23 -4.45
CA CYS A 88 0.50 2.90 -3.88
C CYS A 88 0.73 3.01 -2.37
N TYR A 89 -0.19 2.42 -1.63
CA TYR A 89 -0.20 2.36 -0.17
C TYR A 89 0.27 0.98 0.25
N ILE A 90 1.38 0.90 0.97
CA ILE A 90 1.94 -0.36 1.45
C ILE A 90 1.99 -0.35 2.97
N THR A 91 1.40 -1.38 3.56
CA THR A 91 1.53 -1.67 4.98
C THR A 91 2.31 -2.96 5.15
N GLN A 92 3.41 -2.91 5.90
CA GLN A 92 4.33 -4.03 6.08
C GLN A 92 4.60 -4.29 7.56
N ASP A 93 4.65 -5.55 7.99
CA ASP A 93 5.10 -5.91 9.34
C ASP A 93 6.61 -5.61 9.48
N LEU A 94 7.05 -5.00 10.59
CA LEU A 94 8.47 -4.62 10.79
C LEU A 94 9.44 -5.81 10.78
N THR A 95 8.94 -7.02 10.99
CA THR A 95 9.74 -8.26 10.95
C THR A 95 9.89 -8.82 9.53
N ALA A 96 9.18 -8.27 8.54
CA ALA A 96 9.26 -8.69 7.15
C ALA A 96 10.51 -8.16 6.44
N VAL A 97 10.86 -8.78 5.31
CA VAL A 97 11.98 -8.33 4.46
C VAL A 97 11.68 -6.92 3.93
N PRO A 98 12.60 -5.94 4.06
CA PRO A 98 12.39 -4.58 3.56
C PRO A 98 12.02 -4.55 2.08
N LEU A 99 11.24 -3.54 1.68
CA LEU A 99 10.88 -3.33 0.28
C LEU A 99 12.16 -3.04 -0.55
N PRO A 100 12.28 -3.61 -1.76
CA PRO A 100 13.32 -3.20 -2.69
C PRO A 100 13.06 -1.76 -3.16
N SER A 101 14.09 -1.11 -3.72
CA SER A 101 13.87 0.13 -4.46
C SER A 101 12.99 -0.14 -5.68
N LEU A 102 12.03 0.76 -5.93
CA LEU A 102 11.11 0.67 -7.07
C LEU A 102 11.29 1.82 -8.08
N THR A 103 12.28 2.68 -7.86
CA THR A 103 12.55 3.85 -8.71
C THR A 103 12.92 3.45 -10.14
N GLU A 104 13.60 2.32 -10.33
CA GLU A 104 13.96 1.78 -11.65
C GLU A 104 12.74 1.38 -12.51
N VAL A 105 11.59 1.17 -11.87
CA VAL A 105 10.32 0.86 -12.53
C VAL A 105 9.31 2.01 -12.45
N GLY A 106 9.80 3.23 -12.21
CA GLY A 106 8.99 4.46 -12.23
C GLY A 106 8.08 4.64 -11.01
N ILE A 107 8.43 4.03 -9.88
CA ILE A 107 7.67 4.16 -8.62
C ILE A 107 8.57 4.83 -7.58
N ASP A 108 8.22 6.06 -7.23
CA ASP A 108 8.97 6.92 -6.33
C ASP A 108 8.48 6.78 -4.89
N LEU A 109 9.40 6.83 -3.92
CA LEU A 109 9.06 6.88 -2.50
C LEU A 109 8.63 8.28 -2.10
N LEU A 110 7.42 8.43 -1.55
CA LEU A 110 6.85 9.71 -1.13
C LEU A 110 6.85 9.89 0.38
N ARG A 111 6.43 8.85 1.13
CA ARG A 111 6.30 8.90 2.59
C ARG A 111 6.61 7.54 3.21
N VAL A 112 7.19 7.53 4.41
CA VAL A 112 7.40 6.32 5.21
C VAL A 112 7.19 6.62 6.69
N GLU A 113 6.42 5.78 7.37
CA GLU A 113 6.00 5.97 8.77
C GLU A 113 5.97 4.63 9.50
N GLU A 114 6.27 4.61 10.81
CA GLU A 114 6.03 3.44 11.67
C GLU A 114 4.66 3.56 12.34
N LEU A 115 3.91 2.47 12.36
CA LEU A 115 2.55 2.35 12.91
C LEU A 115 2.55 1.55 14.22
#